data_AF-A0AA44U512-F1
#
_entry.id   AF-A0AA44U512-F1
#
_cell.length_a   1.000
_cell.length_b   1.000
_cell.length_c   1.000
_cell.angle_alpha   90.00
_cell.angle_beta   90.00
_cell.angle_gamma   90.00
#
_symmetry.space_group_name_H-M   'P 1'
#
loop_
_entity.id
_entity.type
_entity.pdbx_description
1 polymer ?
#
loop_
_entity_poly.entity_id
_entity_poly.type
_entity_poly.pdbx_seq_one_letter_code
_entity_poly.pdbx_strand_id
1 'polypeptide(L)'
;MTERDNRAQDLVRTLLAEGWSQAEIARRIGRDPRLVRFVLKGLKPGTNLVEALTQLERGEEVTPPRRRHDRKGRTAKVRGKRGKPSHRPTEPDAELLHPRRSRAPQQSDEEVLGEEHIETLPRKRRHGTTPSTSQPERLERQMRKRNLLRHEVTSLPHHRSSHTLQFPRDNEDARGQASDLLTEILSEGRGQRMHAKLWIEVDEGGRRERQMVRLGDKGGYDCGFALEDVRMFRDALSWLEDQAGQQYGNVADRGRLVGVEIDVW
;
A
#
# COMPACT_ATOMS: atom_id res chain seq x y z
N MET A 1 26.82 0.12 -22.72
CA MET A 1 25.35 -0.05 -22.62
C MET A 1 24.83 -0.07 -24.05
N THR A 2 24.00 -1.03 -24.42
CA THR A 2 23.61 -1.25 -25.81
C THR A 2 22.35 -0.48 -26.16
N GLU A 3 22.17 -0.15 -27.43
CA GLU A 3 21.01 0.57 -27.97
C GLU A 3 19.66 -0.09 -27.64
N ARG A 4 19.67 -1.42 -27.43
CA ARG A 4 18.51 -2.22 -27.00
C ARG A 4 18.15 -2.07 -25.52
N ASP A 5 19.08 -1.62 -24.68
CA ASP A 5 18.86 -1.44 -23.24
C ASP A 5 18.07 -0.14 -22.95
N ASN A 6 18.26 0.88 -23.78
CA ASN A 6 17.54 2.16 -23.67
C ASN A 6 16.11 2.07 -24.23
N ARG A 7 15.89 1.29 -25.29
CA ARG A 7 14.59 1.15 -25.97
C ARG A 7 13.43 0.79 -25.02
N ALA A 8 13.67 -0.06 -24.01
CA ALA A 8 12.65 -0.38 -23.00
C ALA A 8 12.34 0.80 -22.06
N GLN A 9 13.34 1.62 -21.75
CA GLN A 9 13.20 2.83 -20.93
C GLN A 9 12.44 3.93 -21.67
N ASP A 10 12.73 4.10 -22.95
CA ASP A 10 12.08 5.12 -23.79
C ASP A 10 10.61 4.77 -24.08
N LEU A 11 10.27 3.51 -24.36
CA LEU A 11 8.87 3.06 -24.47
C LEU A 11 8.04 3.34 -23.19
N VAL A 12 8.64 3.12 -22.01
CA VAL A 12 7.97 3.45 -20.73
C VAL A 12 7.79 4.96 -20.56
N ARG A 13 8.72 5.78 -21.06
CA ARG A 13 8.59 7.25 -21.06
C ARG A 13 7.49 7.73 -22.00
N THR A 14 7.37 7.17 -23.21
CA THR A 14 6.29 7.48 -24.16
C THR A 14 4.93 7.22 -23.53
N LEU A 15 4.72 6.00 -23.00
CA LEU A 15 3.48 5.63 -22.32
C LEU A 15 3.14 6.54 -21.12
N LEU A 16 4.15 6.97 -20.35
CA LEU A 16 3.95 7.94 -19.26
C LEU A 16 3.56 9.33 -19.77
N ALA A 17 4.10 9.78 -20.91
CA ALA A 17 3.73 11.05 -21.54
C ALA A 17 2.32 11.01 -22.14
N GLU A 18 1.86 9.84 -22.59
CA GLU A 18 0.48 9.57 -22.99
C GLU A 18 -0.51 9.47 -21.80
N GLY A 19 -0.02 9.60 -20.56
CA GLY A 19 -0.83 9.62 -19.34
C GLY A 19 -1.00 8.26 -18.64
N TRP A 20 -0.41 7.18 -19.15
CA TRP A 20 -0.51 5.86 -18.50
C TRP A 20 0.27 5.82 -17.17
N SER A 21 -0.37 5.36 -16.10
CA SER A 21 0.33 5.20 -14.82
C SER A 21 1.28 4.00 -14.82
N GLN A 22 2.41 4.07 -14.12
CA GLN A 22 3.38 2.95 -14.02
C GLN A 22 2.73 1.66 -13.49
N ALA A 23 1.74 1.78 -12.60
CA ALA A 23 0.98 0.66 -12.06
C ALA A 23 -0.01 0.05 -13.07
N GLU A 24 -0.46 0.82 -14.05
CA GLU A 24 -1.35 0.37 -15.13
C GLU A 24 -0.58 -0.30 -16.25
N ILE A 25 0.53 0.32 -16.71
CA ILE A 25 1.50 -0.32 -17.61
C ILE A 25 1.89 -1.70 -17.05
N ALA A 26 2.29 -1.75 -15.77
CA ALA A 26 2.68 -2.99 -15.09
C ALA A 26 1.55 -4.03 -15.02
N ARG A 27 0.31 -3.62 -14.73
CA ARG A 27 -0.86 -4.51 -14.73
C ARG A 27 -1.13 -5.08 -16.12
N ARG A 28 -1.07 -4.25 -17.17
CA ARG A 28 -1.32 -4.65 -18.56
C ARG A 28 -0.30 -5.68 -19.07
N ILE A 29 0.98 -5.51 -18.72
CA ILE A 29 2.06 -6.47 -19.06
C ILE A 29 2.17 -7.66 -18.07
N GLY A 30 1.26 -7.80 -17.08
CA GLY A 30 1.30 -8.89 -16.10
C GLY A 30 2.52 -8.90 -15.17
N ARG A 31 3.10 -7.73 -14.85
CA ARG A 31 4.32 -7.56 -14.05
C ARG A 31 4.13 -6.73 -12.78
N ASP A 32 5.12 -6.81 -11.91
CA ASP A 32 5.23 -6.00 -10.70
C ASP A 32 5.60 -4.55 -11.08
N PRO A 33 4.90 -3.50 -10.58
CA PRO A 33 5.22 -2.09 -10.86
C PRO A 33 6.67 -1.69 -10.54
N ARG A 34 7.32 -2.34 -9.57
CA ARG A 34 8.73 -2.11 -9.26
C ARG A 34 9.65 -2.46 -10.42
N LEU A 35 9.28 -3.44 -11.27
CA LEU A 35 10.05 -3.78 -12.45
C LEU A 35 10.06 -2.63 -13.46
N VAL A 36 8.90 -2.01 -13.70
CA VAL A 36 8.76 -0.83 -14.57
C VAL A 36 9.56 0.35 -13.98
N ARG A 37 9.46 0.61 -12.67
CA ARG A 37 10.27 1.63 -11.96
C ARG A 37 11.78 1.40 -12.11
N PHE A 38 12.26 0.15 -12.09
CA PHE A 38 13.68 -0.16 -12.29
C PHE A 38 14.15 0.05 -13.73
N VAL A 39 13.30 -0.21 -14.73
CA VAL A 39 13.61 0.09 -16.15
C VAL A 39 13.63 1.59 -16.39
N LEU A 40 12.63 2.32 -15.86
CA LEU A 40 12.58 3.80 -15.92
C LEU A 40 13.85 4.45 -15.33
N LYS A 41 14.34 3.93 -14.19
CA LYS A 41 15.57 4.41 -13.54
C LYS A 41 16.87 3.90 -14.19
N GLY A 42 16.82 3.17 -15.30
CA GLY A 42 18.01 2.58 -15.97
C GLY A 42 18.73 1.49 -15.17
N LEU A 43 18.14 1.04 -14.04
CA LEU A 43 18.72 0.04 -13.13
C LEU A 43 18.57 -1.39 -13.68
N LYS A 44 17.73 -1.59 -14.70
CA LYS A 44 17.59 -2.83 -15.46
C LYS A 44 17.37 -2.52 -16.94
N PRO A 45 18.00 -3.26 -17.87
CA PRO A 45 17.87 -3.01 -19.31
C PRO A 45 16.48 -3.33 -19.90
N GLY A 46 15.63 -4.03 -19.17
CA GLY A 46 14.22 -4.22 -19.56
C GLY A 46 13.98 -4.99 -20.86
N THR A 47 15.00 -5.59 -21.49
CA THR A 47 14.95 -6.18 -22.85
C THR A 47 13.78 -7.14 -23.06
N ASN A 48 13.46 -7.97 -22.06
CA ASN A 48 12.36 -8.93 -22.10
C ASN A 48 10.97 -8.29 -22.04
N LEU A 49 10.85 -6.97 -21.88
CA LEU A 49 9.59 -6.22 -21.83
C LEU A 49 9.31 -5.44 -23.13
N VAL A 50 10.31 -5.27 -24.01
CA VAL A 50 10.22 -4.40 -25.20
C VAL A 50 9.04 -4.79 -26.08
N GLU A 51 8.86 -6.09 -26.34
CA GLU A 51 7.76 -6.63 -27.16
C GLU A 51 6.38 -6.30 -26.57
N ALA A 52 6.18 -6.57 -25.27
CA ALA A 52 4.93 -6.28 -24.57
C ALA A 52 4.66 -4.76 -24.41
N LEU A 53 5.70 -3.94 -24.31
CA LEU A 53 5.59 -2.48 -24.25
C LEU A 53 5.26 -1.88 -25.63
N THR A 54 5.83 -2.40 -26.72
CA THR A 54 5.47 -1.99 -28.09
C THR A 54 4.08 -2.47 -28.48
N GLN A 55 3.62 -3.64 -28.03
CA GLN A 55 2.20 -4.04 -28.17
C GLN A 55 1.28 -3.06 -27.44
N LEU A 56 1.64 -2.65 -26.21
CA LEU A 56 0.87 -1.69 -25.44
C LEU A 56 0.81 -0.29 -26.08
N GLU A 57 1.93 0.22 -26.58
CA GLU A 57 2.04 1.48 -27.35
C GLU A 57 1.15 1.49 -28.61
N ARG A 58 0.96 0.32 -29.24
CA ARG A 58 0.08 0.15 -30.41
C ARG A 58 -1.39 -0.09 -30.06
N GLY A 59 -1.73 -0.24 -28.77
CA GLY A 59 -3.07 -0.63 -28.32
C GLY A 59 -3.44 -2.09 -28.63
N GLU A 60 -2.47 -2.95 -28.95
CA GLU A 60 -2.68 -4.37 -29.23
C GLU A 60 -2.92 -5.17 -27.93
N GLU A 61 -3.43 -6.40 -28.05
CA GLU A 61 -3.56 -7.30 -26.89
C GLU A 61 -2.17 -7.74 -26.41
N VAL A 62 -1.81 -7.31 -25.20
CA VAL A 62 -0.48 -7.49 -24.63
C VAL A 62 -0.25 -8.95 -24.26
N THR A 63 0.66 -9.61 -24.97
CA THR A 63 1.15 -10.95 -24.60
C THR A 63 2.07 -10.82 -23.39
N PRO A 64 1.78 -11.45 -22.22
CA PRO A 64 2.62 -11.31 -21.04
C PRO A 64 4.04 -11.83 -21.30
N PRO A 65 5.09 -11.03 -21.07
CA PRO A 65 6.44 -11.46 -21.42
C PRO A 65 6.89 -12.63 -20.55
N ARG A 66 7.69 -13.55 -21.12
CA ARG A 66 8.07 -14.80 -20.43
C ARG A 66 8.84 -14.58 -19.12
N ARG A 67 8.64 -15.45 -18.13
CA ARG A 67 9.45 -15.47 -16.90
C ARG A 67 10.82 -16.10 -17.20
N ARG A 68 11.82 -15.82 -16.36
CA ARG A 68 13.13 -16.48 -16.46
C ARG A 68 12.98 -17.92 -15.98
N HIS A 69 13.45 -18.90 -16.76
CA HIS A 69 13.45 -20.32 -16.38
C HIS A 69 14.78 -20.73 -15.72
N ASP A 70 14.75 -21.82 -14.96
CA ASP A 70 15.92 -22.54 -14.46
C ASP A 70 16.47 -23.51 -15.53
N ARG A 71 17.64 -24.12 -15.29
CA ARG A 71 18.28 -25.08 -16.23
C ARG A 71 17.42 -26.33 -16.51
N LYS A 72 16.33 -26.55 -15.77
CA LYS A 72 15.37 -27.64 -15.96
C LYS A 72 14.06 -27.16 -16.60
N GLY A 73 14.04 -25.97 -17.21
CA GLY A 73 12.91 -25.41 -17.95
C GLY A 73 11.76 -24.87 -17.08
N ARG A 74 11.88 -24.86 -15.75
CA ARG A 74 10.80 -24.40 -14.85
C ARG A 74 11.00 -22.94 -14.49
N THR A 75 9.94 -22.15 -14.28
CA THR A 75 10.10 -20.76 -13.79
C THR A 75 11.02 -20.68 -12.57
N ALA A 76 12.00 -19.77 -12.65
CA ALA A 76 13.10 -19.66 -11.71
C ALA A 76 12.61 -19.31 -10.30
N LYS A 77 13.18 -20.01 -9.30
CA LYS A 77 12.86 -19.82 -7.89
C LYS A 77 13.35 -18.45 -7.42
N VAL A 78 12.45 -17.63 -6.89
CA VAL A 78 12.79 -16.35 -6.25
C VAL A 78 13.22 -16.63 -4.82
N ARG A 79 14.41 -16.16 -4.44
CA ARG A 79 14.97 -16.37 -3.10
C ARG A 79 14.05 -15.74 -2.05
N GLY A 80 13.64 -16.55 -1.06
CA GLY A 80 12.90 -16.06 0.10
C GLY A 80 13.77 -15.16 0.97
N LYS A 81 13.15 -14.21 1.67
CA LYS A 81 13.85 -13.42 2.70
C LYS A 81 14.30 -14.34 3.85
N ARG A 82 15.27 -13.89 4.66
CA ARG A 82 15.79 -14.64 5.82
C ARG A 82 14.62 -15.18 6.65
N GLY A 83 14.60 -16.50 6.90
CA GLY A 83 13.52 -17.18 7.63
C GLY A 83 12.26 -17.54 6.83
N LYS A 84 12.16 -17.23 5.53
CA LYS A 84 11.01 -17.63 4.69
C LYS A 84 11.44 -18.51 3.51
N PRO A 85 10.63 -19.53 3.12
CA PRO A 85 10.94 -20.39 1.99
C PRO A 85 10.95 -19.59 0.68
N SER A 86 11.92 -19.89 -0.18
CA SER A 86 11.95 -19.39 -1.55
C SER A 86 10.74 -19.91 -2.35
N HIS A 87 10.08 -19.05 -3.12
CA HIS A 87 8.86 -19.39 -3.87
C HIS A 87 9.13 -19.41 -5.39
N ARG A 88 8.25 -20.06 -6.16
CA ARG A 88 8.20 -19.94 -7.62
C ARG A 88 6.99 -19.04 -7.95
N PRO A 89 7.16 -17.89 -8.64
CA PRO A 89 6.03 -17.12 -9.14
C PRO A 89 5.25 -17.92 -10.18
N THR A 90 3.91 -17.80 -10.17
CA THR A 90 3.05 -18.40 -11.19
C THR A 90 3.35 -17.79 -12.57
N GLU A 91 3.43 -18.63 -13.61
CA GLU A 91 3.54 -18.17 -14.99
C GLU A 91 2.26 -17.42 -15.39
N PRO A 92 2.35 -16.35 -16.21
CA PRO A 92 1.20 -15.50 -16.53
C PRO A 92 0.12 -16.22 -17.35
N ASP A 93 0.42 -17.39 -17.93
CA ASP A 93 -0.52 -18.20 -18.72
C ASP A 93 -1.43 -19.11 -17.87
N ALA A 94 -1.32 -19.10 -16.54
CA ALA A 94 -2.18 -19.89 -15.66
C ALA A 94 -3.44 -19.11 -15.24
N GLU A 95 -4.47 -19.20 -16.10
CA GLU A 95 -5.89 -18.91 -15.89
C GLU A 95 -6.28 -17.76 -14.92
N LEU A 96 -6.80 -16.68 -15.50
CA LEU A 96 -7.63 -15.69 -14.82
C LEU A 96 -9.05 -16.23 -14.48
N LEU A 97 -9.14 -17.37 -13.78
CA LEU A 97 -10.40 -17.95 -13.32
C LEU A 97 -10.35 -18.39 -11.85
N HIS A 98 -10.35 -17.40 -10.96
CA HIS A 98 -10.77 -17.60 -9.57
C HIS A 98 -12.02 -16.74 -9.28
N PRO A 99 -13.23 -17.25 -9.56
CA PRO A 99 -14.44 -16.65 -9.00
C PRO A 99 -14.32 -16.65 -7.47
N ARG A 100 -14.78 -15.55 -6.84
CA ARG A 100 -14.82 -15.42 -5.38
C ARG A 100 -15.51 -16.66 -4.79
N ARG A 101 -14.85 -17.36 -3.87
CA ARG A 101 -15.47 -18.46 -3.11
C ARG A 101 -16.61 -17.91 -2.24
N SER A 102 -17.82 -17.98 -2.79
CA SER A 102 -19.06 -17.92 -2.03
C SER A 102 -19.05 -19.03 -0.98
N ARG A 103 -19.31 -18.69 0.28
CA ARG A 103 -19.45 -19.67 1.36
C ARG A 103 -20.85 -20.27 1.29
N ALA A 104 -20.96 -21.51 0.81
CA ALA A 104 -22.19 -22.30 0.84
C ALA A 104 -22.15 -23.33 1.99
N PRO A 105 -23.30 -23.82 2.49
CA PRO A 105 -23.39 -24.55 3.76
C PRO A 105 -23.04 -26.04 3.62
N GLN A 106 -22.64 -26.66 4.72
CA GLN A 106 -22.63 -28.13 4.82
C GLN A 106 -24.04 -28.61 5.23
N GLN A 107 -24.62 -29.48 4.40
CA GLN A 107 -25.65 -30.43 4.84
C GLN A 107 -24.95 -31.74 5.21
N SER A 108 -25.55 -32.47 6.14
CA SER A 108 -25.31 -33.89 6.39
C SER A 108 -26.59 -34.48 6.97
N ASP A 109 -27.24 -35.34 6.19
CA ASP A 109 -28.39 -36.14 6.64
C ASP A 109 -27.88 -37.42 7.29
N GLU A 110 -28.48 -37.86 8.41
CA GLU A 110 -28.65 -39.30 8.71
C GLU A 110 -29.67 -39.55 9.84
N GLU A 111 -30.32 -40.73 9.78
CA GLU A 111 -31.45 -41.16 10.61
C GLU A 111 -31.19 -42.62 11.13
N VAL A 112 -31.88 -43.21 12.11
CA VAL A 112 -33.13 -42.86 12.82
C VAL A 112 -33.16 -43.51 14.23
N LEU A 113 -34.12 -43.13 15.09
CA LEU A 113 -34.56 -43.80 16.35
C LEU A 113 -33.63 -43.73 17.60
N GLY A 114 -34.18 -43.61 18.83
CA GLY A 114 -35.58 -43.41 19.23
C GLY A 114 -35.78 -43.34 20.76
N GLU A 115 -36.94 -42.79 21.18
CA GLU A 115 -37.59 -42.88 22.52
C GLU A 115 -36.79 -42.33 23.75
N GLU A 116 -37.36 -41.77 24.82
CA GLU A 116 -38.72 -41.85 25.39
C GLU A 116 -39.35 -40.48 25.74
N HIS A 117 -40.64 -40.53 26.07
CA HIS A 117 -41.54 -39.41 26.32
C HIS A 117 -41.60 -39.06 27.82
N ILE A 118 -41.46 -37.77 28.19
CA ILE A 118 -41.88 -37.28 29.52
C ILE A 118 -42.83 -36.09 29.33
N GLU A 119 -44.12 -36.32 29.58
CA GLU A 119 -45.13 -35.27 29.58
C GLU A 119 -44.83 -34.20 30.63
N THR A 120 -44.82 -32.93 30.23
CA THR A 120 -45.04 -31.81 31.15
C THR A 120 -46.04 -30.81 30.58
N LEU A 121 -46.99 -30.44 31.43
CA LEU A 121 -48.27 -29.80 31.09
C LEU A 121 -48.14 -28.47 30.30
N PRO A 122 -49.10 -28.16 29.40
CA PRO A 122 -49.07 -26.95 28.57
C PRO A 122 -49.32 -25.69 29.40
N ARG A 123 -48.23 -25.11 29.92
CA ARG A 123 -48.28 -23.91 30.76
C ARG A 123 -48.57 -22.68 29.89
N LYS A 124 -49.86 -22.34 29.74
CA LYS A 124 -50.36 -21.12 29.07
C LYS A 124 -49.51 -19.90 29.45
N ARG A 125 -48.64 -19.46 28.54
CA ARG A 125 -47.97 -18.16 28.61
C ARG A 125 -48.50 -17.30 27.47
N ARG A 126 -48.90 -16.08 27.84
CA ARG A 126 -49.66 -15.16 27.00
C ARG A 126 -48.80 -14.75 25.79
N HIS A 127 -49.40 -14.68 24.60
CA HIS A 127 -48.79 -14.01 23.46
C HIS A 127 -48.72 -12.51 23.75
N GLY A 128 -47.64 -12.09 24.41
CA GLY A 128 -47.17 -10.71 24.33
C GLY A 128 -46.39 -10.58 23.05
N THR A 129 -46.98 -9.95 22.03
CA THR A 129 -46.26 -9.59 20.79
C THR A 129 -45.33 -8.42 21.08
N THR A 130 -44.28 -8.66 21.87
CA THR A 130 -43.10 -7.79 21.84
C THR A 130 -42.49 -7.94 20.45
N PRO A 131 -42.33 -6.86 19.67
CA PRO A 131 -41.58 -6.95 18.43
C PRO A 131 -40.17 -7.40 18.80
N SER A 132 -39.77 -8.56 18.26
CA SER A 132 -38.41 -9.06 18.45
C SER A 132 -37.46 -7.96 18.01
N THR A 133 -36.67 -7.42 18.95
CA THR A 133 -35.68 -6.41 18.62
C THR A 133 -34.63 -7.10 17.76
N SER A 134 -34.76 -6.92 16.45
CA SER A 134 -33.81 -7.44 15.47
C SER A 134 -32.41 -7.02 15.92
N GLN A 135 -31.53 -8.01 16.05
CA GLN A 135 -30.13 -7.75 16.35
C GLN A 135 -29.61 -6.79 15.26
N PRO A 136 -29.08 -5.60 15.61
CA PRO A 136 -28.78 -4.59 14.62
C PRO A 136 -27.77 -5.14 13.61
N GLU A 137 -28.11 -5.04 12.32
CA GLU A 137 -27.34 -5.59 11.20
C GLU A 137 -26.03 -4.80 11.03
N ARG A 138 -25.05 -5.17 11.87
CA ARG A 138 -24.00 -4.29 12.39
C ARG A 138 -24.57 -3.08 13.15
N LEU A 139 -24.03 -2.86 14.35
CA LEU A 139 -23.87 -1.50 14.83
C LEU A 139 -23.02 -0.77 13.79
N GLU A 140 -23.63 0.15 13.02
CA GLU A 140 -22.86 1.22 12.41
C GLU A 140 -22.02 1.85 13.51
N ARG A 141 -20.70 1.75 13.37
CA ARG A 141 -19.79 2.45 14.26
C ARG A 141 -19.98 3.92 13.97
N GLN A 142 -20.86 4.59 14.73
CA GLN A 142 -20.85 6.04 14.86
C GLN A 142 -19.45 6.42 15.33
N MET A 143 -18.60 6.79 14.37
CA MET A 143 -17.25 7.29 14.60
C MET A 143 -17.40 8.66 15.27
N ARG A 144 -17.55 8.64 16.59
CA ARG A 144 -17.40 9.84 17.42
C ARG A 144 -16.10 10.51 16.98
N LYS A 145 -16.15 11.81 16.70
CA LYS A 145 -15.05 12.65 16.17
C LYS A 145 -13.87 12.80 17.17
N ARG A 146 -13.32 11.69 17.66
CA ARG A 146 -12.16 11.61 18.58
C ARG A 146 -10.83 11.37 17.85
N ASN A 147 -10.87 11.33 16.53
CA ASN A 147 -9.76 11.00 15.65
C ASN A 147 -9.23 12.28 14.98
N LEU A 148 -8.84 13.26 15.78
CA LEU A 148 -8.31 14.53 15.30
C LEU A 148 -6.81 14.43 14.99
N LEU A 149 -6.34 15.31 14.10
CA LEU A 149 -4.92 15.60 13.96
C LEU A 149 -4.41 16.28 15.24
N ARG A 150 -3.28 15.81 15.78
CA ARG A 150 -2.50 16.50 16.81
C ARG A 150 -1.27 17.09 16.13
N HIS A 151 -1.06 18.39 16.29
CA HIS A 151 0.12 19.10 15.82
C HIS A 151 0.74 19.84 17.02
N GLU A 152 2.04 19.64 17.25
CA GLU A 152 2.80 20.28 18.31
C GLU A 152 4.07 20.89 17.73
N VAL A 153 4.29 22.19 17.97
CA VAL A 153 5.45 22.93 17.48
C VAL A 153 6.35 23.29 18.64
N THR A 154 7.64 22.96 18.53
CA THR A 154 8.69 23.36 19.46
C THR A 154 9.65 24.29 18.75
N SER A 155 9.60 25.58 19.10
CA SER A 155 10.58 26.57 18.63
C SER A 155 11.92 26.35 19.33
N LEU A 156 12.98 26.17 18.55
CA LEU A 156 14.32 25.88 19.02
C LEU A 156 15.24 27.10 18.78
N PRO A 157 16.36 27.25 19.54
CA PRO A 157 17.31 28.33 19.31
C PRO A 157 17.88 28.36 17.89
N HIS A 158 18.26 29.55 17.40
CA HIS A 158 18.82 29.80 16.06
C HIS A 158 17.82 29.58 14.90
N HIS A 159 16.58 30.08 15.04
CA HIS A 159 15.52 29.98 14.03
C HIS A 159 15.10 28.57 13.63
N ARG A 160 15.43 27.58 14.48
CA ARG A 160 15.08 26.18 14.25
C ARG A 160 13.68 25.89 14.76
N SER A 161 12.99 24.94 14.13
CA SER A 161 11.67 24.49 14.58
C SER A 161 11.52 22.99 14.46
N SER A 162 10.84 22.37 15.43
CA SER A 162 10.51 20.94 15.45
C SER A 162 8.99 20.81 15.46
N HIS A 163 8.42 20.16 14.44
CA HIS A 163 6.99 20.01 14.23
C HIS A 163 6.60 18.55 14.34
N THR A 164 5.83 18.18 15.36
CA THR A 164 5.32 16.82 15.57
C THR A 164 3.85 16.73 15.19
N LEU A 165 3.55 15.97 14.15
CA LEU A 165 2.21 15.67 13.66
C LEU A 165 1.87 14.20 13.96
N GLN A 166 0.72 13.96 14.59
CA GLN A 166 0.17 12.62 14.81
C GLN A 166 -1.26 12.58 14.27
N PHE A 167 -1.55 11.62 13.39
CA PHE A 167 -2.83 11.54 12.69
C PHE A 167 -3.36 10.09 12.62
N PRO A 168 -4.68 9.90 12.57
CA PRO A 168 -5.27 8.57 12.48
C PRO A 168 -4.91 7.88 11.16
N ARG A 169 -4.80 6.54 11.23
CA ARG A 169 -4.54 5.68 10.08
C ARG A 169 -5.58 5.83 8.95
N ASP A 170 -6.84 5.84 9.35
CA ASP A 170 -8.01 5.67 8.45
C ASP A 170 -8.94 6.92 8.45
N ASN A 171 -8.44 8.11 8.82
CA ASN A 171 -9.17 9.37 8.72
C ASN A 171 -8.54 10.27 7.65
N GLU A 172 -9.10 10.28 6.45
CA GLU A 172 -8.55 11.05 5.33
C GLU A 172 -8.64 12.57 5.56
N ASP A 173 -9.64 13.11 6.27
CA ASP A 173 -9.73 14.56 6.57
C ASP A 173 -8.53 15.05 7.42
N ALA A 174 -8.22 14.32 8.49
CA ALA A 174 -7.09 14.62 9.37
C ALA A 174 -5.73 14.38 8.69
N ARG A 175 -5.69 13.52 7.66
CA ARG A 175 -4.50 13.29 6.82
C ARG A 175 -4.32 14.38 5.77
N GLY A 176 -5.41 14.90 5.19
CA GLY A 176 -5.39 16.09 4.33
C GLY A 176 -4.80 17.27 5.08
N GLN A 177 -5.39 17.61 6.24
CA GLN A 177 -4.88 18.67 7.12
C GLN A 177 -3.40 18.48 7.51
N ALA A 178 -2.96 17.24 7.76
CA ALA A 178 -1.57 16.95 8.05
C ALA A 178 -0.67 17.19 6.82
N SER A 179 -1.11 16.83 5.62
CA SER A 179 -0.39 17.11 4.38
C SER A 179 -0.29 18.61 4.09
N ASP A 180 -1.38 19.35 4.32
CA ASP A 180 -1.42 20.79 4.09
C ASP A 180 -0.43 21.51 5.02
N LEU A 181 -0.45 21.19 6.32
CA LEU A 181 0.53 21.69 7.30
C LEU A 181 1.97 21.29 6.95
N LEU A 182 2.21 20.05 6.51
CA LEU A 182 3.55 19.64 6.05
C LEU A 182 4.02 20.47 4.84
N THR A 183 3.11 20.80 3.93
CA THR A 183 3.41 21.63 2.76
C THR A 183 3.69 23.08 3.16
N GLU A 184 2.96 23.61 4.14
CA GLU A 184 3.18 24.91 4.75
C GLU A 184 4.55 24.99 5.44
N ILE A 185 4.88 24.03 6.33
CA ILE A 185 6.18 23.94 7.02
C ILE A 185 7.35 23.89 6.02
N LEU A 186 7.24 23.12 4.93
CA LEU A 186 8.26 23.06 3.88
C LEU A 186 8.37 24.36 3.08
N SER A 187 7.27 25.09 2.91
CA SER A 187 7.24 26.38 2.22
C SER A 187 7.84 27.50 3.08
N GLU A 188 7.52 27.55 4.38
CA GLU A 188 8.13 28.47 5.35
C GLU A 188 9.62 28.19 5.52
N GLY A 189 10.00 26.91 5.58
CA GLY A 189 11.39 26.45 5.68
C GLY A 189 12.22 26.61 4.41
N ARG A 190 11.75 27.30 3.36
CA ARG A 190 12.52 27.46 2.10
C ARG A 190 13.88 28.12 2.34
N GLY A 191 14.93 27.48 1.83
CA GLY A 191 16.33 27.88 2.08
C GLY A 191 16.93 27.32 3.37
N GLN A 192 16.13 26.64 4.20
CA GLN A 192 16.57 25.84 5.34
C GLN A 192 16.64 24.36 4.96
N ARG A 193 17.22 23.55 5.84
CA ARG A 193 17.31 22.09 5.70
C ARG A 193 16.45 21.40 6.76
N MET A 194 16.04 20.17 6.49
CA MET A 194 15.23 19.39 7.43
C MET A 194 15.64 17.92 7.54
N HIS A 195 15.25 17.30 8.65
CA HIS A 195 15.21 15.85 8.82
C HIS A 195 13.82 15.46 9.32
N ALA A 196 13.39 14.25 8.95
CA ALA A 196 12.09 13.73 9.35
C ALA A 196 12.25 12.39 10.08
N LYS A 197 11.52 12.23 11.18
CA LYS A 197 11.29 10.95 11.86
C LYS A 197 9.84 10.55 11.57
N LEU A 198 9.65 9.40 10.95
CA LEU A 198 8.36 8.91 10.49
C LEU A 198 7.95 7.70 11.32
N TRP A 199 6.73 7.71 11.85
CA TRP A 199 6.16 6.56 12.56
C TRP A 199 5.16 5.84 11.66
N ILE A 200 5.50 4.61 11.29
CA ILE A 200 4.70 3.78 10.37
C ILE A 200 4.15 2.59 11.16
N GLU A 201 2.83 2.42 11.17
CA GLU A 201 2.17 1.23 11.74
C GLU A 201 2.10 0.13 10.70
N VAL A 202 2.91 -0.91 10.87
CA VAL A 202 2.92 -2.14 10.05
C VAL A 202 2.02 -3.18 10.72
N ASP A 203 1.23 -3.91 9.91
CA ASP A 203 0.46 -5.06 10.37
C ASP A 203 1.21 -6.35 10.02
N GLU A 204 1.87 -6.97 11.01
CA GLU A 204 2.52 -8.26 10.86
C GLU A 204 1.78 -9.32 11.68
N GLY A 205 0.99 -10.16 10.98
CA GLY A 205 0.31 -11.30 11.59
C GLY A 205 -0.85 -10.94 12.53
N GLY A 206 -1.51 -9.80 12.33
CA GLY A 206 -2.61 -9.33 13.18
C GLY A 206 -2.15 -8.58 14.43
N ARG A 207 -0.85 -8.30 14.56
CA ARG A 207 -0.29 -7.36 15.54
C ARG A 207 0.17 -6.11 14.81
N ARG A 208 -0.23 -4.95 15.33
CA ARG A 208 0.24 -3.64 14.86
C ARG A 208 1.52 -3.29 15.57
N GLU A 209 2.60 -3.09 14.82
CA GLU A 209 3.88 -2.61 15.33
C GLU A 209 4.18 -1.23 14.76
N ARG A 210 4.66 -0.31 15.61
CA ARG A 210 5.14 1.01 15.18
C ARG A 210 6.62 0.94 14.90
N GLN A 211 7.01 1.19 13.65
CA GLN A 211 8.40 1.23 13.23
C GLN A 211 8.77 2.69 12.90
N MET A 212 9.92 3.13 13.43
CA MET A 212 10.46 4.46 13.19
C MET A 212 11.38 4.42 11.97
N VAL A 213 11.16 5.34 11.04
CA VAL A 213 11.95 5.56 9.83
C VAL A 213 12.56 6.95 9.89
N ARG A 214 13.84 7.10 9.56
CA ARG A 214 14.53 8.41 9.51
C ARG A 214 14.86 8.82 8.10
N LEU A 215 14.51 10.05 7.73
CA LEU A 215 14.88 10.72 6.49
C LEU A 215 15.81 11.90 6.81
N GLY A 216 16.84 12.10 6.00
CA GLY A 216 17.75 13.24 6.13
C GLY A 216 18.95 13.02 7.06
N ASP A 217 19.20 11.80 7.56
CA ASP A 217 20.36 11.49 8.44
C ASP A 217 21.73 11.91 7.84
N LYS A 218 21.84 12.07 6.51
CA LYS A 218 23.07 12.50 5.81
C LYS A 218 23.05 14.00 5.49
N GLY A 219 22.87 14.83 6.52
CA GLY A 219 22.97 16.30 6.42
C GLY A 219 21.67 17.02 6.05
N GLY A 220 20.52 16.38 6.18
CA GLY A 220 19.20 16.94 5.91
C GLY A 220 18.83 17.06 4.43
N TYR A 221 17.54 17.14 4.15
CA TYR A 221 16.97 17.54 2.85
C TYR A 221 16.84 19.05 2.79
N ASP A 222 17.04 19.67 1.63
CA ASP A 222 16.64 21.05 1.41
C ASP A 222 15.10 21.14 1.35
N CYS A 223 14.50 22.06 2.11
CA CYS A 223 13.04 22.18 2.17
C CYS A 223 12.43 22.65 0.85
N GLY A 224 13.15 23.47 0.08
CA GLY A 224 12.73 23.92 -1.25
C GLY A 224 12.67 22.75 -2.24
N PHE A 225 13.73 21.93 -2.31
CA PHE A 225 13.70 20.72 -3.14
C PHE A 225 12.67 19.69 -2.67
N ALA A 226 12.50 19.52 -1.35
CA ALA A 226 11.44 18.65 -0.82
C ALA A 226 10.04 19.14 -1.22
N LEU A 227 9.78 20.45 -1.23
CA LEU A 227 8.51 21.03 -1.66
C LEU A 227 8.26 20.83 -3.17
N GLU A 228 9.29 20.98 -4.00
CA GLU A 228 9.17 20.70 -5.44
C GLU A 228 8.98 19.20 -5.72
N ASP A 229 9.63 18.31 -4.95
CA ASP A 229 9.35 16.88 -4.99
C ASP A 229 7.91 16.57 -4.57
N VAL A 230 7.38 17.17 -3.50
CA VAL A 230 5.99 16.94 -3.03
C VAL A 230 4.96 17.22 -4.14
N ARG A 231 5.20 18.22 -5.00
CA ARG A 231 4.34 18.53 -6.16
C ARG A 231 4.28 17.43 -7.22
N MET A 232 5.25 16.50 -7.23
CA MET A 232 5.27 15.33 -8.11
C MET A 232 4.45 14.15 -7.53
N PHE A 233 3.91 14.30 -6.33
CA PHE A 233 3.07 13.31 -5.64
C PHE A 233 1.65 13.88 -5.44
N ARG A 234 0.73 13.01 -5.01
CA ARG A 234 -0.66 13.40 -4.68
C ARG A 234 -0.72 14.40 -3.53
N ASP A 235 0.13 14.19 -2.51
CA ASP A 235 0.15 14.93 -1.26
C ASP A 235 1.49 14.68 -0.53
N ALA A 236 1.80 15.50 0.49
CA ALA A 236 3.07 15.45 1.21
C ALA A 236 3.27 14.13 1.99
N LEU A 237 2.17 13.53 2.47
CA LEU A 237 2.21 12.23 3.15
C LEU A 237 2.60 11.09 2.19
N SER A 238 2.12 11.14 0.95
CA SER A 238 2.43 10.18 -0.11
C SER A 238 3.89 10.29 -0.56
N TRP A 239 4.43 11.51 -0.60
CA TRP A 239 5.87 11.74 -0.79
C TRP A 239 6.68 11.12 0.37
N LEU A 240 6.34 11.41 1.63
CA LEU A 240 7.00 10.81 2.80
C LEU A 240 6.89 9.28 2.85
N GLU A 241 5.74 8.71 2.47
CA GLU A 241 5.54 7.26 2.35
C GLU A 241 6.45 6.66 1.24
N ASP A 242 6.66 7.31 0.08
CA ASP A 242 7.64 6.83 -0.90
C ASP A 242 9.10 7.02 -0.46
N GLN A 243 9.48 8.14 0.18
CA GLN A 243 10.84 8.30 0.71
C GLN A 243 11.17 7.19 1.74
N ALA A 244 10.23 6.91 2.64
CA ALA A 244 10.31 5.78 3.56
C ALA A 244 10.38 4.42 2.82
N GLY A 245 9.65 4.27 1.71
CA GLY A 245 9.69 3.09 0.84
C GLY A 245 11.01 2.92 0.07
N GLN A 246 11.67 4.02 -0.32
CA GLN A 246 12.98 3.98 -0.97
C GLN A 246 14.08 3.57 0.01
N GLN A 247 14.06 4.09 1.25
CA GLN A 247 15.10 3.84 2.25
C GLN A 247 14.86 2.57 3.09
N TYR A 248 13.59 2.19 3.33
CA TYR A 248 13.20 1.08 4.23
C TYR A 248 12.07 0.21 3.65
N GLY A 249 12.04 -0.04 2.33
CA GLY A 249 10.94 -0.61 1.52
C GLY A 249 10.31 -1.98 1.86
N ASN A 250 10.36 -2.40 3.11
CA ASN A 250 9.41 -3.36 3.69
C ASN A 250 8.39 -2.67 4.62
N VAL A 251 8.79 -1.54 5.22
CA VAL A 251 8.06 -0.85 6.30
C VAL A 251 6.95 0.01 5.70
N ALA A 252 7.29 0.95 4.83
CA ALA A 252 6.31 1.84 4.18
C ALA A 252 5.40 1.12 3.17
N ASP A 253 5.92 0.11 2.47
CA ASP A 253 5.15 -0.72 1.52
C ASP A 253 3.96 -1.48 2.14
N ARG A 254 3.94 -1.64 3.47
CA ARG A 254 3.03 -2.53 4.20
C ARG A 254 2.36 -1.87 5.41
N GLY A 255 2.97 -0.83 5.95
CA GLY A 255 2.40 -0.03 7.00
C GLY A 255 1.72 1.23 6.46
N ARG A 256 1.04 1.92 7.36
CA ARG A 256 0.50 3.26 7.12
C ARG A 256 1.28 4.26 7.95
N LEU A 257 1.64 5.40 7.37
CA LEU A 257 2.19 6.51 8.16
C LEU A 257 1.12 6.99 9.16
N VAL A 258 1.46 7.12 10.44
CA VAL A 258 0.56 7.58 11.52
C VAL A 258 1.10 8.79 12.29
N GLY A 259 2.34 9.18 12.01
CA GLY A 259 2.89 10.43 12.52
C GLY A 259 4.23 10.77 11.87
N VAL A 260 4.59 12.04 12.00
CA VAL A 260 5.75 12.69 11.40
C VAL A 260 6.30 13.68 12.42
N GLU A 261 7.61 13.68 12.63
CA GLU A 261 8.34 14.73 13.36
C GLU A 261 9.35 15.31 12.37
N ILE A 262 9.23 16.59 12.04
CA ILE A 262 10.14 17.32 11.14
C ILE A 262 10.86 18.41 11.92
N ASP A 263 12.18 18.35 11.91
CA ASP A 263 13.04 19.41 12.42
C ASP A 263 13.57 20.21 11.22
N VAL A 264 13.51 21.53 11.28
CA VAL A 264 13.98 22.48 10.24
C VAL A 264 15.05 23.42 10.82
N TRP A 265 16.15 23.65 10.09
CA TRP A 265 17.32 24.44 10.53
C TRP A 265 18.24 25.00 9.43
#